data_AF-A0A7S1MW92-F1
#
_entry.id   AF-A0A7S1MW92-F1
#
_cell.length_a   1.000
_cell.length_b   1.000
_cell.length_c   1.000
_cell.angle_alpha   90.00
_cell.angle_beta   90.00
_cell.angle_gamma   90.00
#
_symmetry.space_group_name_H-M   'P 1'
#
loop_
_entity.id
_entity.type
_entity.pdbx_description
1 polymer ?
#
loop_
_entity_poly.entity_id
_entity_poly.type
_entity_poly.pdbx_seq_one_letter_code
_entity_poly.pdbx_strand_id
1 'polypeptide(L)'
;AVLVSTHGMDVTGQRQADAYRPKKDAWVLAPHGRGTHAFNWQGPGHWNALEALAFLHQRSTELWGAAYAAPPSRGVIYTGHSNGGFGAILLASHSPGTALGVAPLAGMPTLGEDGRGVLSYPADPLLLSILDASLSEYRTDLLVSNLKGVPFLARTGADDTTI
;
A
#
# COMPACT_ATOMS: atom_id res chain seq x y z
N ALA A 1 6.65 7.83 14.56
CA ALA A 1 6.48 6.93 13.38
C ALA A 1 5.35 7.46 12.49
N VAL A 2 5.17 6.91 11.29
CA VAL A 2 4.00 7.19 10.44
C VAL A 2 3.30 5.87 10.13
N LEU A 3 2.02 5.78 10.44
CA LEU A 3 1.15 4.69 10.02
C LEU A 3 0.49 5.08 8.70
N VAL A 4 1.02 4.57 7.59
CA VAL A 4 0.44 4.73 6.26
C VAL A 4 -0.60 3.65 6.08
N SER A 5 -1.87 4.07 6.05
CA SER A 5 -3.02 3.19 5.94
C SER A 5 -3.71 3.35 4.58
N THR A 6 -3.46 2.42 3.68
CA THR A 6 -4.15 2.31 2.39
C THR A 6 -5.57 1.77 2.60
N HIS A 7 -6.56 2.44 2.01
CA HIS A 7 -7.97 2.07 2.11
C HIS A 7 -8.36 0.95 1.14
N GLY A 8 -9.42 0.21 1.50
CA GLY A 8 -10.09 -0.73 0.59
C GLY A 8 -10.96 -0.01 -0.44
N MET A 9 -11.59 -0.76 -1.34
CA MET A 9 -12.60 -0.20 -2.24
C MET A 9 -13.76 0.38 -1.43
N ASP A 10 -14.42 1.42 -1.95
CA ASP A 10 -15.54 2.13 -1.29
C ASP A 10 -15.22 2.90 0.00
N VAL A 11 -13.97 2.86 0.49
CA VAL A 11 -13.57 3.54 1.72
C VAL A 11 -12.88 4.86 1.40
N THR A 12 -13.40 5.97 1.93
CA THR A 12 -12.73 7.28 1.81
C THR A 12 -11.52 7.36 2.72
N GLY A 13 -10.52 8.18 2.36
CA GLY A 13 -9.35 8.42 3.21
C GLY A 13 -9.72 8.89 4.63
N GLN A 14 -10.76 9.72 4.78
CA GLN A 14 -11.25 10.15 6.09
C GLN A 14 -11.77 8.96 6.93
N ARG A 15 -12.66 8.13 6.37
CA ARG A 15 -13.19 6.96 7.08
C ARG A 15 -12.08 5.99 7.46
N GLN A 16 -11.08 5.84 6.59
CA GLN A 16 -9.91 5.02 6.88
C GLN A 16 -9.11 5.61 8.07
N ALA A 17 -8.80 6.91 8.07
CA ALA A 17 -8.09 7.55 9.18
C ALA A 17 -8.86 7.43 10.51
N ASP A 18 -10.18 7.65 10.47
CA ASP A 18 -11.06 7.57 11.64
C ASP A 18 -11.06 6.17 12.27
N ALA A 19 -11.01 5.11 11.44
CA ALA A 19 -10.94 3.73 11.92
C ALA A 19 -9.68 3.44 12.75
N TYR A 20 -8.55 4.07 12.41
CA TYR A 20 -7.31 3.91 13.19
C TYR A 20 -7.28 4.77 14.44
N ARG A 21 -8.00 5.90 14.47
CA ARG A 21 -7.99 6.90 15.55
C ARG A 21 -6.58 7.50 15.82
N PRO A 22 -6.47 8.65 16.50
CA PRO A 22 -5.17 9.23 16.84
C PRO A 22 -4.28 8.25 17.62
N LYS A 23 -2.97 8.26 17.33
CA LYS A 23 -1.95 7.51 18.07
C LYS A 23 -1.08 8.47 18.86
N LYS A 24 -0.64 8.07 20.05
CA LYS A 24 0.24 8.90 20.90
C LYS A 24 1.62 9.16 20.29
N ASP A 25 2.19 8.16 19.60
CA ASP A 25 3.60 8.16 19.17
C ASP A 25 3.74 8.05 17.62
N ALA A 26 2.64 8.24 16.89
CA ALA A 26 2.64 8.11 15.44
C ALA A 26 1.59 8.99 14.75
N TRP A 27 1.94 9.45 13.56
CA TRP A 27 0.97 10.01 12.63
C TRP A 27 0.12 8.91 12.02
N VAL A 28 -1.17 9.16 11.82
CA VAL A 28 -2.05 8.33 10.98
C VAL A 28 -2.21 9.05 9.65
N LEU A 29 -1.72 8.45 8.58
CA LEU A 29 -1.84 8.95 7.23
C LEU A 29 -2.70 7.98 6.43
N ALA A 30 -3.87 8.43 5.99
CA ALA A 30 -4.72 7.71 5.06
C ALA A 30 -4.78 8.45 3.73
N PRO A 31 -3.95 8.08 2.73
CA PRO A 31 -3.95 8.72 1.42
C PRO A 31 -5.30 8.55 0.71
N HIS A 32 -5.62 9.46 -0.22
CA HIS A 32 -6.88 9.45 -0.95
C HIS A 32 -6.92 8.37 -2.06
N GLY A 33 -5.78 7.85 -2.50
CA GLY A 33 -5.71 6.83 -3.56
C GLY A 33 -6.26 7.30 -4.92
N ARG A 34 -6.43 8.62 -5.09
CA ARG A 34 -7.16 9.28 -6.21
C ARG A 34 -8.63 8.87 -6.38
N GLY A 35 -9.23 8.22 -5.38
CA GLY A 35 -10.66 7.91 -5.35
C GLY A 35 -10.90 6.53 -4.74
N THR A 36 -12.12 6.30 -4.26
CA THR A 36 -12.49 5.03 -3.59
C THR A 36 -12.52 3.83 -4.54
N HIS A 37 -12.49 4.07 -5.85
CA HIS A 37 -12.45 3.05 -6.92
C HIS A 37 -11.47 3.38 -8.04
N ALA A 38 -10.53 4.32 -7.83
CA ALA A 38 -9.74 4.84 -8.93
C ALA A 38 -8.70 3.82 -9.42
N PHE A 39 -7.83 3.38 -8.51
CA PHE A 39 -6.80 2.40 -8.78
C PHE A 39 -6.64 1.51 -7.56
N ASN A 40 -6.23 0.27 -7.78
CA ASN A 40 -5.93 -0.68 -6.72
C ASN A 40 -4.56 -0.38 -6.08
N TRP A 41 -4.27 0.88 -5.77
CA TRP A 41 -2.98 1.40 -5.30
C TRP A 41 -1.83 1.33 -6.31
N GLN A 42 -2.07 0.83 -7.52
CA GLN A 42 -1.10 0.86 -8.62
C GLN A 42 -1.01 2.27 -9.24
N GLY A 43 0.12 2.55 -9.89
CA GLY A 43 0.37 3.77 -10.66
C GLY A 43 -0.04 5.05 -9.91
N PRO A 44 -1.08 5.78 -10.36
CA PRO A 44 -1.49 7.02 -9.72
C PRO A 44 -1.88 6.89 -8.23
N GLY A 45 -2.35 5.71 -7.78
CA GLY A 45 -2.60 5.44 -6.37
C GLY A 45 -1.31 5.35 -5.55
N HIS A 46 -0.29 4.69 -6.11
CA HIS A 46 1.05 4.58 -5.54
C HIS A 46 1.68 5.97 -5.35
N TRP A 47 1.71 6.76 -6.43
CA TRP A 47 2.26 8.12 -6.41
C TRP A 47 1.51 9.02 -5.42
N ASN A 48 0.19 8.90 -5.32
CA ASN A 48 -0.58 9.67 -4.35
C ASN A 48 -0.19 9.36 -2.89
N ALA A 49 0.10 8.10 -2.56
CA ALA A 49 0.52 7.72 -1.22
C ALA A 49 1.91 8.28 -0.88
N LEU A 50 2.86 8.23 -1.82
CA LEU A 50 4.19 8.80 -1.67
C LEU A 50 4.14 10.32 -1.48
N GLU A 51 3.38 11.02 -2.32
CA GLU A 51 3.19 12.47 -2.23
C GLU A 51 2.48 12.87 -0.92
N ALA A 52 1.49 12.09 -0.47
CA ALA A 52 0.83 12.34 0.81
C ALA A 52 1.81 12.22 1.99
N LEU A 53 2.75 11.27 1.95
CA LEU A 53 3.77 11.10 2.97
C LEU A 53 4.80 12.23 2.95
N ALA A 54 5.26 12.64 1.76
CA ALA A 54 6.14 13.78 1.59
C ALA A 54 5.48 15.08 2.08
N PHE A 55 4.21 15.29 1.73
CA PHE A 55 3.44 16.44 2.18
C PHE A 55 3.24 16.44 3.70
N LEU A 56 2.93 15.28 4.30
CA LEU A 56 2.85 15.16 5.75
C LEU A 56 4.19 15.52 6.41
N HIS A 57 5.33 15.06 5.87
CA HIS A 57 6.65 15.43 6.38
C HIS A 57 6.87 16.94 6.39
N GLN A 58 6.61 17.58 5.25
CA GLN A 58 6.74 19.02 5.08
C GLN A 58 5.85 19.76 6.08
N ARG A 59 4.54 19.49 6.06
CA ARG A 59 3.56 20.19 6.89
C ARG A 59 3.76 19.93 8.38
N SER A 60 4.14 18.71 8.74
CA SER A 60 4.38 18.39 10.15
C SER A 60 5.56 19.18 10.72
N THR A 61 6.63 19.31 9.91
CA THR A 61 7.82 20.08 10.26
C THR A 61 7.52 21.58 10.31
N GLU A 62 6.77 22.11 9.34
CA GLU A 62 6.41 23.53 9.27
C GLU A 62 5.48 23.98 10.41
N LEU A 63 4.48 23.17 10.76
CA LEU A 63 3.42 23.54 11.70
C LEU A 63 3.78 23.25 13.16
N TRP A 64 4.51 22.16 13.42
CA TRP A 64 4.80 21.72 14.79
C TRP A 64 6.30 21.59 15.07
N GLY A 65 7.16 21.83 14.08
CA GLY A 65 8.62 21.80 14.24
C GLY A 65 9.24 20.41 14.03
N ALA A 66 10.57 20.37 14.05
CA ALA A 66 11.35 19.16 13.72
C ALA A 66 11.05 17.94 14.61
N ALA A 67 10.62 18.16 15.87
CA ALA A 67 10.25 17.08 16.78
C ALA A 67 9.02 16.27 16.32
N TYR A 68 8.18 16.88 15.49
CA TYR A 68 6.96 16.27 14.94
C TYR A 68 7.12 15.82 13.49
N ALA A 69 8.30 16.01 12.90
CA ALA A 69 8.57 15.64 11.53
C ALA A 69 8.23 14.18 11.25
N ALA A 70 7.55 13.95 10.14
CA ALA A 70 7.16 12.63 9.65
C ALA A 70 8.05 12.18 8.47
N PRO A 71 9.35 11.88 8.67
CA PRO A 71 10.27 11.67 7.55
C PRO A 71 9.85 10.48 6.68
N PRO A 72 9.76 10.64 5.34
CA PRO A 72 9.38 9.55 4.45
C PRO A 72 10.46 8.47 4.36
N SER A 73 11.70 8.79 4.72
CA SER A 73 12.87 7.91 4.58
C SER A 73 13.00 6.84 5.66
N ARG A 74 12.19 6.86 6.73
CA ARG A 74 12.27 5.88 7.83
C ARG A 74 11.04 5.88 8.73
N GLY A 75 10.85 4.80 9.47
CA GLY A 75 9.86 4.75 10.55
C GLY A 75 8.43 4.69 10.06
N VAL A 76 8.21 4.14 8.87
CA VAL A 76 6.90 4.00 8.24
C VAL A 76 6.34 2.60 8.51
N ILE A 77 5.11 2.52 9.01
CA ILE A 77 4.37 1.27 9.14
C ILE A 77 3.32 1.27 8.04
N TYR A 78 3.35 0.27 7.16
CA TYR A 78 2.40 0.12 6.07
C TYR A 78 1.28 -0.84 6.48
N THR A 79 0.03 -0.43 6.32
CA THR A 79 -1.13 -1.26 6.67
C THR A 79 -2.33 -0.95 5.78
N GLY A 80 -3.30 -1.84 5.76
CA GLY A 80 -4.52 -1.70 4.98
C GLY A 80 -5.33 -3.00 5.01
N HIS A 81 -6.60 -2.91 4.60
CA HIS A 81 -7.53 -4.04 4.54
C HIS A 81 -7.97 -4.33 3.10
N SER A 82 -8.13 -5.60 2.71
CA SER A 82 -8.62 -5.97 1.37
C SER A 82 -7.71 -5.38 0.27
N ASN A 83 -8.26 -4.61 -0.68
CA ASN A 83 -7.49 -3.84 -1.65
C ASN A 83 -6.43 -2.92 -1.00
N GLY A 84 -6.74 -2.37 0.18
CA GLY A 84 -5.77 -1.62 0.97
C GLY A 84 -4.63 -2.51 1.49
N GLY A 85 -4.90 -3.76 1.82
CA GLY A 85 -3.87 -4.73 2.22
C GLY A 85 -2.87 -4.97 1.08
N PHE A 86 -3.35 -5.12 -0.15
CA PHE A 86 -2.49 -5.15 -1.35
C PHE A 86 -1.66 -3.86 -1.46
N GLY A 87 -2.29 -2.68 -1.31
CA GLY A 87 -1.60 -1.39 -1.36
C GLY A 87 -0.48 -1.25 -0.32
N ALA A 88 -0.68 -1.81 0.88
CA ALA A 88 0.33 -1.79 1.93
C ALA A 88 1.56 -2.63 1.57
N ILE A 89 1.34 -3.83 1.01
CA ILE A 89 2.42 -4.71 0.55
C ILE A 89 3.14 -4.06 -0.64
N LEU A 90 2.41 -3.48 -1.58
CA LEU A 90 2.96 -2.79 -2.75
C LEU A 90 3.88 -1.63 -2.33
N LEU A 91 3.37 -0.70 -1.51
CA LEU A 91 4.16 0.46 -1.08
C LEU A 91 5.40 0.06 -0.29
N ALA A 92 5.27 -0.91 0.62
CA ALA A 92 6.40 -1.38 1.41
C ALA A 92 7.46 -2.06 0.53
N SER A 93 7.05 -2.88 -0.44
CA SER A 93 7.97 -3.63 -1.30
C SER A 93 8.80 -2.72 -2.22
N HIS A 94 8.26 -1.54 -2.57
CA HIS A 94 8.98 -0.50 -3.32
C HIS A 94 9.89 0.37 -2.43
N SER A 95 9.70 0.36 -1.12
CA SER A 95 10.46 1.20 -0.18
C SER A 95 10.82 0.43 1.10
N PRO A 96 11.46 -0.75 1.02
CA PRO A 96 11.68 -1.60 2.19
C PRO A 96 12.57 -0.93 3.25
N GLY A 97 13.50 -0.07 2.83
CA GLY A 97 14.40 0.66 3.74
C GLY A 97 13.70 1.70 4.61
N THR A 98 12.49 2.15 4.26
CA THR A 98 11.72 3.10 5.07
C THR A 98 10.82 2.39 6.08
N ALA A 99 10.54 1.10 5.84
CA ALA A 99 9.55 0.31 6.56
C ALA A 99 10.06 -0.11 7.95
N LEU A 100 9.35 0.34 8.99
CA LEU A 100 9.45 -0.20 10.34
C LEU A 100 8.69 -1.52 10.48
N GLY A 101 7.67 -1.72 9.66
CA GLY A 101 6.90 -2.96 9.59
C GLY A 101 5.75 -2.86 8.59
N VAL A 102 5.22 -4.02 8.22
CA VAL A 102 4.07 -4.15 7.31
C VAL A 102 3.02 -5.01 7.99
N ALA A 103 1.78 -4.55 8.03
CA ALA A 103 0.67 -5.24 8.67
C ALA A 103 -0.56 -5.27 7.75
N PRO A 104 -0.55 -6.08 6.68
CA PRO A 104 -1.68 -6.20 5.78
C PRO A 104 -2.78 -7.08 6.39
N LEU A 105 -4.04 -6.67 6.23
CA LEU A 105 -5.22 -7.39 6.70
C LEU A 105 -6.05 -7.84 5.50
N ALA A 106 -6.34 -9.14 5.38
CA ALA A 106 -7.06 -9.72 4.24
C ALA A 106 -6.54 -9.16 2.90
N GLY A 107 -5.22 -9.03 2.74
CA GLY A 107 -4.59 -8.42 1.58
C GLY A 107 -4.24 -9.47 0.53
N MET A 108 -4.58 -9.20 -0.73
CA MET A 108 -4.19 -10.07 -1.84
C MET A 108 -2.72 -9.82 -2.22
N PRO A 109 -1.93 -10.85 -2.55
CA PRO A 109 -0.58 -10.68 -3.12
C PRO A 109 -0.60 -10.26 -4.60
N THR A 110 -1.71 -10.46 -5.30
CA THR A 110 -1.94 -10.01 -6.68
C THR A 110 -3.37 -9.53 -6.82
N LEU A 111 -3.62 -8.55 -7.69
CA LEU A 111 -4.97 -8.04 -7.92
C LEU A 111 -5.68 -8.86 -8.97
N GLY A 112 -6.66 -9.67 -8.53
CA GLY A 112 -7.63 -10.30 -9.44
C GLY A 112 -7.03 -11.29 -10.44
N GLU A 113 -5.77 -11.69 -10.25
CA GLU A 113 -5.23 -12.84 -10.96
C GLU A 113 -5.58 -14.08 -10.14
N ASP A 114 -6.30 -15.03 -10.74
CA ASP A 114 -6.49 -16.39 -10.23
C ASP A 114 -5.18 -17.22 -10.27
N GLY A 115 -4.03 -16.54 -10.16
CA GLY A 115 -2.69 -17.09 -10.32
C GLY A 115 -2.24 -17.27 -11.78
N ARG A 116 -3.09 -16.96 -12.77
CA ARG A 116 -2.78 -17.28 -14.17
C ARG A 116 -2.34 -16.09 -15.04
N GLY A 117 -2.24 -14.89 -14.47
CA GLY A 117 -1.71 -13.71 -15.15
C GLY A 117 -2.51 -13.22 -16.36
N VAL A 118 -2.00 -12.15 -16.98
CA VAL A 118 -2.49 -11.64 -18.28
C VAL A 118 -2.43 -12.75 -19.37
N LEU A 119 -1.56 -13.75 -19.19
CA LEU A 119 -1.36 -14.89 -20.10
C LEU A 119 -2.55 -15.85 -20.23
N SER A 120 -3.60 -15.69 -19.42
CA SER A 120 -4.81 -16.51 -19.52
C SER A 120 -5.83 -16.04 -20.53
N TYR A 121 -5.66 -14.83 -21.06
CA TYR A 121 -6.50 -14.34 -22.13
C TYR A 121 -6.00 -14.89 -23.48
N PRO A 122 -6.90 -15.37 -24.35
CA PRO A 122 -6.51 -15.81 -25.70
C PRO A 122 -6.13 -14.57 -26.52
N ALA A 123 -4.87 -14.18 -26.45
CA ALA A 123 -4.30 -13.06 -27.18
C ALA A 123 -2.88 -13.40 -27.68
N ASP A 124 -2.34 -12.53 -28.54
CA ASP A 124 -0.99 -12.69 -29.08
C ASP A 124 0.07 -12.76 -27.95
N PRO A 125 0.91 -13.82 -27.89
CA PRO A 125 1.87 -13.99 -26.81
C PRO A 125 2.87 -12.84 -26.64
N LEU A 126 3.27 -12.17 -27.74
CA LEU A 126 4.18 -11.03 -27.67
C LEU A 126 3.48 -9.84 -27.02
N LEU A 127 2.24 -9.54 -27.42
CA LEU A 127 1.46 -8.47 -26.79
C LEU A 127 1.21 -8.74 -25.30
N LEU A 128 0.91 -9.99 -24.95
CA LEU A 128 0.74 -10.39 -23.55
C LEU A 128 2.04 -10.20 -22.76
N SER A 129 3.20 -10.55 -23.32
CA SER A 129 4.49 -10.35 -22.65
C SER A 129 4.84 -8.87 -22.42
N ILE A 130 4.50 -8.00 -23.38
CA ILE A 130 4.68 -6.54 -23.23
C ILE A 130 3.77 -6.00 -22.12
N LEU A 131 2.51 -6.45 -22.09
CA LEU A 131 1.56 -6.05 -21.05
C LEU A 131 2.00 -6.54 -19.67
N ASP A 132 2.38 -7.82 -19.54
CA ASP A 132 2.89 -8.39 -18.29
C ASP A 132 4.14 -7.65 -17.79
N ALA A 133 5.10 -7.39 -18.68
CA ALA A 133 6.28 -6.60 -18.35
C ALA A 133 5.91 -5.19 -17.86
N SER A 134 4.92 -4.53 -18.48
CA SER A 134 4.46 -3.20 -18.08
C SER A 134 3.77 -3.17 -16.71
N LEU A 135 3.27 -4.31 -16.24
CA LEU A 135 2.57 -4.44 -14.95
C LEU A 135 3.46 -5.05 -13.86
N SER A 136 4.65 -5.53 -14.21
CA SER A 136 5.56 -6.25 -13.30
C SER A 136 5.93 -5.46 -12.05
N GLU A 137 6.01 -4.13 -12.13
CA GLU A 137 6.25 -3.26 -10.96
C GLU A 137 5.11 -3.27 -9.93
N TYR A 138 3.95 -3.80 -10.27
CA TYR A 138 2.81 -3.92 -9.37
C TYR A 138 2.54 -5.36 -8.92
N ARG A 139 3.38 -6.31 -9.33
CA ARG A 139 3.28 -7.72 -8.97
C ARG A 139 3.92 -7.96 -7.61
N THR A 140 3.14 -7.79 -6.54
CA THR A 140 3.71 -7.89 -5.18
C THR A 140 4.18 -9.29 -4.83
N ASP A 141 3.68 -10.32 -5.51
CA ASP A 141 4.22 -11.69 -5.48
C ASP A 141 5.69 -11.76 -5.93
N LEU A 142 6.09 -10.96 -6.92
CA LEU A 142 7.48 -10.85 -7.37
C LEU A 142 8.32 -9.96 -6.43
N LEU A 143 7.70 -8.94 -5.85
CA LEU A 143 8.38 -7.91 -5.06
C LEU A 143 8.49 -8.22 -3.57
N VAL A 144 7.71 -9.17 -3.02
CA VAL A 144 7.67 -9.46 -1.58
C VAL A 144 9.04 -9.86 -1.01
N SER A 145 9.94 -10.39 -1.85
CA SER A 145 11.31 -10.71 -1.46
C SER A 145 12.12 -9.48 -1.00
N ASN A 146 11.75 -8.28 -1.45
CA ASN A 146 12.31 -7.01 -0.99
C ASN A 146 12.05 -6.74 0.49
N LEU A 147 11.00 -7.36 1.07
CA LEU A 147 10.62 -7.20 2.47
C LEU A 147 11.40 -8.14 3.40
N LYS A 148 12.39 -8.88 2.91
CA LYS A 148 13.23 -9.74 3.74
C LYS A 148 13.90 -8.93 4.86
N GLY A 149 13.61 -9.31 6.11
CA GLY A 149 14.13 -8.63 7.30
C GLY A 149 13.25 -7.49 7.81
N VAL A 150 12.18 -7.12 7.09
CA VAL A 150 11.16 -6.19 7.58
C VAL A 150 10.14 -6.97 8.42
N PRO A 151 9.77 -6.51 9.63
CA PRO A 151 8.69 -7.12 10.40
C PRO A 151 7.38 -7.16 9.60
N PHE A 152 6.80 -8.35 9.45
CA PHE A 152 5.62 -8.57 8.61
C PHE A 152 4.55 -9.33 9.39
N LEU A 153 3.39 -8.69 9.59
CA LEU A 153 2.24 -9.25 10.33
C LEU A 153 1.00 -9.29 9.43
N ALA A 154 0.92 -10.33 8.60
CA ALA A 154 -0.30 -10.62 7.85
C ALA A 154 -1.37 -11.24 8.75
N ARG A 155 -2.63 -10.85 8.54
CA ARG A 155 -3.80 -11.51 9.12
C ARG A 155 -4.88 -11.64 8.08
N THR A 156 -5.52 -12.81 8.01
CA THR A 156 -6.72 -13.03 7.19
C THR A 156 -7.73 -13.85 7.99
N GLY A 157 -9.01 -13.76 7.63
CA GLY A 157 -10.06 -14.60 8.19
C GLY A 157 -9.92 -16.04 7.67
N ALA A 158 -10.11 -17.04 8.53
CA ALA A 158 -10.05 -18.44 8.10
C ALA A 158 -11.20 -18.81 7.15
N ASP A 159 -12.36 -18.18 7.35
CA ASP A 159 -13.57 -18.36 6.54
C ASP A 159 -13.85 -17.14 5.65
N ASP A 160 -12.80 -16.41 5.22
CA ASP A 160 -12.96 -15.31 4.27
C ASP A 160 -13.36 -15.88 2.90
N THR A 161 -14.55 -15.54 2.42
CA THR A 161 -15.07 -15.95 1.11
C THR A 161 -15.03 -14.81 0.09
N THR A 162 -14.42 -13.69 0.44
CA THR A 162 -14.36 -12.47 -0.38
C THR A 162 -12.96 -12.26 -0.94
N ILE A 163 -11.94 -12.44 -0.09
CA ILE A 163 -10.52 -12.32 -0.45
C ILE A 163 -9.82 -13.67 -0.39
#